data_AF-A0A2M7C3P2-F1
#
_entry.id   AF-A0A2M7C3P2-F1
#
_cell.length_a   1.000
_cell.length_b   1.000
_cell.length_c   1.000
_cell.angle_alpha   90.00
_cell.angle_beta   90.00
_cell.angle_gamma   90.00
#
_symmetry.space_group_name_H-M   'P 1'
#
loop_
_entity.id
_entity.type
_entity.pdbx_description
1 polymer ?
#
loop_
_entity_poly.entity_id
_entity_poly.type
_entity_poly.pdbx_seq_one_letter_code
_entity_poly.pdbx_strand_id
1 'polypeptide(L)' 'MLKQTPLNAAHRALGAKMVDFGGWDMPVNYGSQIDEHHQVRNDCGMFDVSHMRVVDVKGAGVRDFLRYLL' A
#
# COMPACT_ATOMS: atom_id res chain seq x y z
N MET A 1 -5.21 -12.93 13.58
CA MET A 1 -5.33 -13.09 12.11
C MET A 1 -4.88 -11.78 11.48
N LEU A 2 -4.04 -11.82 10.44
CA LEU A 2 -3.56 -10.61 9.76
C LEU A 2 -4.71 -9.94 8.97
N LYS A 3 -4.66 -8.62 8.85
CA LYS A 3 -5.59 -7.86 8.00
C LYS A 3 -5.25 -8.09 6.53
N GLN A 4 -6.25 -8.05 5.66
CA GLN A 4 -6.08 -8.27 4.22
C GLN A 4 -6.61 -7.07 3.44
N THR A 5 -5.88 -6.67 2.40
CA THR A 5 -6.39 -5.70 1.43
C THR A 5 -7.44 -6.35 0.52
N PRO A 6 -8.27 -5.55 -0.17
CA PRO A 6 -9.20 -6.09 -1.17
C PRO A 6 -8.52 -6.88 -2.29
N LEU A 7 -7.22 -6.66 -2.54
CA LEU A 7 -6.44 -7.32 -3.59
C LEU A 7 -5.63 -8.52 -3.11
N ASN A 8 -5.74 -8.94 -1.83
CA ASN A 8 -4.94 -10.03 -1.27
C ASN A 8 -5.05 -11.35 -2.07
N ALA A 9 -6.25 -11.71 -2.51
CA ALA A 9 -6.46 -12.91 -3.32
C ALA A 9 -5.75 -12.82 -4.69
N ALA A 10 -5.74 -11.63 -5.32
CA ALA A 10 -5.02 -11.40 -6.57
C ALA A 10 -3.51 -11.53 -6.38
N HIS A 11 -2.96 -11.00 -5.28
CA HIS A 11 -1.53 -11.16 -4.97
C HIS A 11 -1.11 -12.62 -4.87
N ARG A 12 -1.93 -13.44 -4.20
CA ARG A 12 -1.69 -14.88 -4.07
C ARG A 12 -1.75 -15.60 -5.42
N ALA A 13 -2.72 -15.25 -6.27
CA ALA A 13 -2.85 -15.81 -7.61
C ALA A 13 -1.66 -15.44 -8.51
N LEU A 14 -1.06 -14.26 -8.30
CA LEU A 14 0.14 -13.79 -9.00
C LEU A 14 1.45 -14.35 -8.42
N GLY A 15 1.38 -15.26 -7.44
CA GLY A 15 2.57 -15.89 -6.85
C GLY A 15 3.36 -14.98 -5.91
N ALA A 16 2.72 -13.95 -5.34
CA ALA A 16 3.38 -13.06 -4.40
C ALA A 16 3.89 -13.79 -3.16
N LYS A 17 5.10 -13.42 -2.71
CA LYS A 17 5.59 -13.78 -1.39
C LYS A 17 4.90 -12.90 -0.36
N MET A 18 3.99 -13.48 0.41
CA MET A 18 3.21 -12.76 1.43
C MET A 18 3.94 -12.72 2.78
N VAL A 19 3.91 -11.58 3.47
CA VAL A 19 4.54 -11.36 4.78
C VAL A 19 3.63 -10.56 5.72
N ASP A 20 3.90 -10.66 7.03
CA ASP A 20 3.33 -9.74 8.02
C ASP A 20 4.04 -8.38 7.91
N PHE A 21 3.30 -7.37 7.46
CA PHE A 21 3.73 -5.99 7.40
C PHE A 21 2.80 -5.13 8.27
N GLY A 22 3.23 -4.84 9.51
CA GLY A 22 2.47 -3.98 10.42
C GLY A 22 1.07 -4.52 10.74
N GLY A 23 0.90 -5.84 10.79
CA GLY A 23 -0.39 -6.50 11.02
C GLY A 23 -1.24 -6.70 9.76
N TRP A 24 -0.68 -6.43 8.57
CA TRP A 24 -1.29 -6.72 7.26
C TRP A 24 -0.56 -7.86 6.55
N ASP A 25 -1.32 -8.70 5.85
CA ASP A 25 -0.83 -9.77 4.99
C ASP A 25 -0.56 -9.21 3.59
N MET A 26 0.68 -8.81 3.33
CA MET A 26 1.09 -8.00 2.17
C MET A 26 2.15 -8.68 1.31
N PRO A 27 2.18 -8.41 -0.01
CA PRO A 27 3.22 -8.91 -0.91
C PRO A 27 4.55 -8.17 -0.68
N VAL A 28 5.66 -8.91 -0.47
CA VAL A 28 7.02 -8.34 -0.43
C VAL A 28 7.70 -8.33 -1.81
N ASN A 29 7.34 -9.27 -2.67
CA ASN A 29 7.69 -9.33 -4.10
C ASN A 29 6.87 -10.43 -4.79
N TYR A 30 6.91 -10.45 -6.12
CA TYR A 30 6.31 -11.41 -7.04
C TYR A 30 7.38 -12.25 -7.77
N GLY A 31 8.60 -12.28 -7.22
CA GLY A 31 9.73 -13.04 -7.74
C GLY A 31 11.07 -12.42 -7.39
N SER A 32 11.29 -11.16 -7.77
CA SER A 32 12.57 -10.45 -7.62
C SER A 32 12.35 -8.98 -7.31
N GLN A 33 12.77 -8.55 -6.12
CA GLN A 33 12.69 -7.14 -5.70
C GLN A 33 13.56 -6.23 -6.59
N ILE A 34 14.67 -6.75 -7.10
CA ILE A 34 15.58 -5.99 -7.97
C ILE A 34 14.93 -5.75 -9.33
N ASP A 35 14.28 -6.78 -9.90
CA ASP A 35 13.60 -6.64 -11.18
C ASP A 35 12.39 -5.73 -11.07
N GLU A 36 11.58 -5.87 -10.00
CA GLU A 36 10.47 -4.95 -9.70
C GLU A 36 10.95 -3.50 -9.53
N HIS A 37 12.08 -3.28 -8.86
CA HIS A 37 12.70 -1.97 -8.74
C HIS A 37 13.11 -1.40 -10.09
N HIS A 38 13.81 -2.19 -10.91
CA HIS A 38 14.24 -1.76 -12.25
C HIS A 38 13.06 -1.50 -13.18
N GLN A 39 12.01 -2.31 -13.13
CA GLN A 39 10.79 -2.14 -13.91
C GLN A 39 10.12 -0.79 -13.61
N VAL A 40 10.03 -0.39 -12.34
CA VAL A 40 9.49 0.93 -11.95
C VAL A 40 10.41 2.08 -12.37
N ARG A 41 11.73 1.86 -12.35
CA ARG A 41 12.71 2.90 -12.71
C ARG A 41 12.81 3.15 -14.21
N ASN A 42 12.62 2.10 -15.01
CA ASN A 42 12.86 2.12 -16.44
C ASN A 42 11.57 2.10 -17.28
N ASP A 43 10.43 1.80 -16.66
CA ASP A 43 9.11 1.73 -17.31
C ASP A 43 7.98 2.04 -16.31
N CYS A 44 7.15 1.06 -15.93
CA CYS A 44 6.03 1.26 -15.02
C CYS A 44 5.87 0.10 -14.02
N GLY A 45 5.33 0.40 -12.84
CA GLY A 45 4.96 -0.60 -11.85
C GLY A 45 3.75 -0.18 -11.04
N MET A 46 3.08 -1.17 -10.44
CA MET A 46 1.87 -0.98 -9.64
C MET A 46 2.09 -1.51 -8.23
N PHE A 47 1.57 -0.77 -7.24
CA PHE A 47 1.68 -1.12 -5.83
C PHE A 47 0.30 -1.13 -5.20
N ASP A 48 -0.03 -2.21 -4.48
CA ASP A 48 -1.19 -2.19 -3.59
C ASP A 48 -0.83 -1.48 -2.30
N VAL A 49 -1.29 -0.23 -2.18
CA VAL A 49 -1.14 0.60 -0.98
C VAL A 49 -2.43 0.71 -0.18
N SER A 50 -3.39 -0.20 -0.39
CA SER A 50 -4.71 -0.16 0.24
C SER A 50 -4.68 -0.40 1.76
N HIS A 51 -3.55 -0.82 2.32
CA HIS A 51 -3.32 -0.85 3.76
C HIS A 51 -3.20 0.55 4.38
N MET A 52 -2.94 1.58 3.56
CA MET A 52 -2.97 2.98 3.98
C MET A 52 -4.38 3.42 4.33
N ARG A 53 -4.47 4.43 5.19
CA ARG A 53 -5.74 5.01 5.61
C ARG A 53 -5.93 6.38 4.97
N VAL A 54 -6.95 6.52 4.12
CA VAL A 54 -7.44 7.81 3.65
C VAL A 54 -8.31 8.45 4.74
N VAL A 55 -8.09 9.74 5.01
CA VAL A 55 -8.86 10.52 5.98
C VAL A 55 -9.38 11.79 5.30
N ASP A 56 -10.70 11.88 5.14
CA ASP A 56 -11.39 13.07 4.69
C ASP A 56 -11.62 14.04 5.86
N VAL A 57 -11.24 15.31 5.69
CA VAL A 57 -11.53 16.37 6.68
C VAL A 57 -12.31 17.49 5.97
N LYS A 58 -13.49 17.84 6.50
CA LYS A 58 -14.45 18.74 5.83
C LYS A 58 -14.98 19.81 6.79
N GLY A 59 -15.17 21.04 6.30
CA GLY A 59 -15.69 22.18 7.07
C GLY A 59 -14.90 23.48 6.85
N ALA A 60 -15.47 24.62 7.23
CA ALA A 60 -14.86 25.94 6.99
C ALA A 60 -13.54 26.13 7.75
N GLY A 61 -13.41 25.55 8.94
CA GLY A 61 -12.23 25.68 9.81
C GLY A 61 -11.11 24.68 9.56
N VAL A 62 -11.21 23.82 8.52
CA VAL A 62 -10.25 22.73 8.30
C VAL A 62 -8.83 23.25 8.10
N ARG A 63 -8.67 24.38 7.40
CA ARG A 63 -7.35 24.97 7.16
C ARG A 63 -6.66 25.37 8.47
N ASP A 64 -7.38 26.04 9.36
CA ASP A 64 -6.81 26.49 10.64
C ASP A 64 -6.56 25.32 11.58
N PHE A 65 -7.46 24.34 11.61
CA PHE A 65 -7.25 23.08 12.33
C PHE A 65 -5.97 22.36 11.88
N LEU A 66 -5.76 22.19 10.57
CA LEU A 66 -4.57 21.52 10.05
C LEU A 66 -3.28 22.31 10.32
N ARG A 67 -3.32 23.65 10.32
CA ARG A 67 -2.17 24.49 10.70
C ARG A 67 -1.79 24.40 12.18
N TYR A 68 -2.73 24.01 13.04
CA TYR A 68 -2.46 23.79 14.46
C TYR A 68 -1.93 22.38 14.73
N LEU A 69 -2.45 21.38 14.00
CA LEU A 69 -2.16 19.96 14.23
C LEU A 69 -0.80 19.50 13.64
N LEU A 70 -0.42 20.00 12.45
CA LEU A 70 0.75 19.56 11.67
C LEU A 70 1.81 20.67 11.57
#